data_AF-A0A820P106-F1
#
_entry.id   AF-A0A820P106-F1
#
_cell.length_a   1.000
_cell.length_b   1.000
_cell.length_c   1.000
_cell.angle_alpha   90.00
_cell.angle_beta   90.00
_cell.angle_gamma   90.00
#
_symmetry.space_group_name_H-M   'P 1'
#
loop_
_entity.id
_entity.type
_entity.pdbx_description
1 polymer ?
#
loop_
_entity_poly.entity_id
_entity_poly.type
_entity_poly.pdbx_seq_one_letter_code
_entity_poly.pdbx_strand_id
1 'polypeptide(L)' 'MRLTEREFENLKISHAGTVAQKRLARGVRLNYPEAIALISAQCLELIRDGNHSLTDIQQQAKKILGKNMVLNGVPQMI' A
#
# COMPACT_ATOMS: atom_id res chain seq x y z
N MET A 1 23.78 -6.06 -6.56
CA MET A 1 23.29 -5.94 -5.17
C MET A 1 23.30 -7.33 -4.54
N ARG A 2 23.50 -7.44 -3.22
CA ARG A 2 23.34 -8.70 -2.47
C ARG A 2 22.11 -8.55 -1.57
N LEU A 3 20.94 -8.78 -2.15
CA LEU A 3 19.66 -8.62 -1.45
C LEU A 3 19.42 -9.85 -0.56
N THR A 4 18.97 -9.57 0.66
CA THR A 4 18.40 -10.57 1.56
C THR A 4 17.02 -11.01 1.06
N GLU A 5 16.54 -12.16 1.54
CA GLU A 5 15.18 -12.64 1.24
C GLU A 5 14.12 -11.61 1.64
N ARG A 6 14.32 -10.93 2.79
CA ARG A 6 13.42 -9.89 3.27
C ARG A 6 13.32 -8.71 2.31
N GLU A 7 14.45 -8.28 1.74
CA GLU A 7 14.48 -7.21 0.75
C GLU A 7 13.81 -7.62 -0.56
N PHE A 8 13.96 -8.88 -0.98
CA PHE A 8 13.21 -9.42 -2.11
C PHE A 8 11.70 -9.44 -1.87
N GLU A 9 11.24 -9.83 -0.68
CA GLU A 9 9.81 -9.77 -0.33
C GLU A 9 9.28 -8.34 -0.31
N ASN A 10 10.04 -7.38 0.23
CA ASN A 10 9.68 -5.97 0.19
C ASN A 10 9.59 -5.44 -1.25
N LEU A 11 10.47 -5.90 -2.14
CA LEU A 11 10.43 -5.55 -3.56
C LEU A 11 9.16 -6.07 -4.24
N LYS A 12 8.72 -7.30 -3.90
CA LYS A 12 7.44 -7.84 -4.39
C LYS A 12 6.25 -7.00 -3.89
N ILE A 13 6.25 -6.59 -2.62
CA ILE A 13 5.21 -5.72 -2.05
C ILE A 13 5.18 -4.37 -2.77
N SER A 14 6.34 -3.73 -2.97
CA SER A 14 6.45 -2.45 -3.68
C SER A 14 5.95 -2.57 -5.12
N HIS A 15 6.27 -3.65 -5.82
CA HIS A 15 5.77 -3.89 -7.17
C HIS A 15 4.24 -4.08 -7.19
N ALA A 16 3.69 -4.90 -6.30
CA ALA A 16 2.25 -5.10 -6.19
C ALA A 16 1.51 -3.79 -5.87
N GLY A 17 2.05 -2.98 -4.96
CA GLY A 17 1.54 -1.65 -4.65
C GLY A 17 1.58 -0.70 -5.85
N THR A 18 2.66 -0.72 -6.64
CA THR A 18 2.78 0.06 -7.89
C THR A 18 1.71 -0.35 -8.92
N VAL A 19 1.45 -1.65 -9.06
CA VAL A 19 0.37 -2.15 -9.94
C VAL A 19 -1.00 -1.68 -9.46
N ALA A 20 -1.25 -1.73 -8.14
CA ALA A 20 -2.49 -1.23 -7.54
C ALA A 20 -2.66 0.29 -7.71
N GLN A 21 -1.61 1.08 -7.52
CA GLN A 21 -1.62 2.53 -7.78
C GLN A 21 -1.98 2.83 -9.25
N LYS A 22 -1.38 2.12 -10.21
CA LYS A 22 -1.69 2.26 -11.64
C LYS A 22 -3.12 1.85 -11.99
N ARG A 23 -3.73 0.92 -11.24
CA ARG A 23 -5.15 0.53 -11.36
C ARG A 23 -6.06 1.63 -10.84
N LEU A 24 -5.76 2.12 -9.65
CA LEU A 24 -6.52 3.18 -9.01
C LEU A 24 -6.48 4.48 -9.82
N ALA A 25 -5.31 4.87 -10.35
CA ALA A 25 -5.13 6.09 -11.13
C ALA A 25 -5.96 6.13 -12.43
N ARG A 26 -6.30 4.96 -13.00
CA ARG A 26 -7.19 4.85 -14.18
C ARG A 26 -8.66 4.60 -13.80
N GLY A 27 -9.02 4.75 -12.52
CA GLY A 27 -10.40 4.65 -12.03
C GLY A 27 -10.88 3.23 -11.69
N VAL A 28 -9.98 2.23 -11.64
CA VAL A 28 -10.37 0.88 -11.20
C VAL A 28 -10.52 0.86 -9.68
N ARG A 29 -11.68 0.37 -9.20
CA ARG A 29 -11.90 0.09 -7.78
C ARG A 29 -11.09 -1.14 -7.37
N LEU A 30 -10.26 -0.99 -6.35
CA LEU A 30 -9.33 -2.02 -5.91
C LEU A 30 -10.02 -3.17 -5.18
N ASN A 31 -9.54 -4.39 -5.40
CA ASN A 31 -9.91 -5.55 -4.59
C ASN A 31 -9.09 -5.61 -3.28
N TYR A 32 -9.35 -6.63 -2.44
CA TYR A 32 -8.67 -6.81 -1.16
C TYR A 32 -7.12 -6.87 -1.26
N PRO A 33 -6.51 -7.75 -2.08
CA PRO A 33 -5.06 -7.82 -2.16
C PRO A 33 -4.43 -6.56 -2.76
N GLU A 34 -5.10 -5.89 -3.69
CA GLU A 34 -4.63 -4.60 -4.23
C GLU A 34 -4.65 -3.49 -3.19
N ALA A 35 -5.69 -3.42 -2.37
CA ALA A 35 -5.80 -2.44 -1.29
C ALA A 35 -4.69 -2.64 -0.24
N ILE A 36 -4.47 -3.88 0.20
CA ILE A 36 -3.39 -4.23 1.13
C ILE A 36 -2.02 -3.91 0.54
N ALA A 37 -1.77 -4.30 -0.72
CA ALA A 37 -0.50 -4.05 -1.39
C ALA A 37 -0.20 -2.56 -1.52
N LEU A 38 -1.21 -1.75 -1.89
CA LEU A 38 -1.07 -0.31 -2.01
C LEU A 38 -0.74 0.34 -0.65
N ILE A 39 -1.52 0.03 0.39
CA ILE A 39 -1.28 0.58 1.74
C ILE A 39 0.11 0.18 2.23
N SER A 40 0.49 -1.09 2.07
CA SER A 40 1.78 -1.61 2.52
C SER A 40 2.95 -0.95 1.79
N ALA A 41 2.87 -0.80 0.47
CA ALA A 41 3.91 -0.13 -0.31
C ALA A 41 4.07 1.34 0.11
N GLN A 42 2.97 2.07 0.34
CA GLN A 42 3.05 3.45 0.81
C GLN A 42 3.66 3.56 2.22
N CYS A 43 3.33 2.66 3.13
CA CYS A 43 3.98 2.61 4.44
C CYS A 43 5.49 2.40 4.32
N LEU A 44 5.95 1.54 3.40
CA LEU A 44 7.38 1.33 3.16
C LEU A 44 8.08 2.60 2.65
N GLU A 45 7.43 3.36 1.76
CA GLU A 45 7.97 4.65 1.29
C GLU A 45 8.02 5.70 2.42
N LEU A 46 6.98 5.80 3.24
CA LEU A 46 6.98 6.71 4.40
C LEU A 46 8.06 6.36 5.43
N ILE A 47 8.31 5.06 5.64
CA ILE A 47 9.44 4.59 6.46
C ILE A 47 10.76 5.00 5.82
N ARG A 48 10.87 4.90 4.49
CA ARG A 48 12.08 5.24 3.73
C ARG A 48 12.41 6.73 3.79
N ASP A 49 11.40 7.59 3.85
CA ASP A 49 11.56 9.05 3.99
C ASP A 49 12.20 9.45 5.32
N GLY A 50 12.06 8.64 6.37
CA GLY A 50 12.76 8.82 7.65
C GLY A 50 12.27 9.98 8.53
N ASN A 51 11.24 10.71 8.10
CA ASN A 51 10.73 11.90 8.77
C ASN A 51 9.41 11.68 9.53
N HIS A 52 8.90 10.44 9.55
CA HIS A 52 7.60 10.11 10.13
C HIS A 52 7.75 9.18 11.33
N SER A 53 7.08 9.52 12.44
CA SER A 53 6.96 8.59 13.56
C SER A 53 6.06 7.42 13.18
N LEU A 54 6.13 6.32 13.95
CA LEU A 54 5.23 5.17 13.77
C LEU A 54 3.75 5.61 13.81
N THR A 55 3.41 6.53 14.71
CA THR A 55 2.05 7.06 14.84
C THR A 55 1.63 7.88 13.63
N ASP A 56 2.54 8.65 13.03
CA ASP A 56 2.25 9.41 11.81
C ASP A 56 1.96 8.47 10.65
N ILE A 57 2.79 7.43 10.48
CA ILE A 57 2.62 6.41 9.44
C ILE A 57 1.27 5.71 9.60
N GLN A 58 0.90 5.32 10.82
CA GLN A 58 -0.40 4.69 11.09
C GLN A 58 -1.59 5.61 10.75
N GLN A 59 -1.48 6.90 11.08
CA GLN A 59 -2.54 7.88 10.76
C GLN A 59 -2.64 8.14 9.26
N GLN A 60 -1.52 8.23 8.56
CA GLN A 60 -1.48 8.41 7.11
C GLN A 60 -2.01 7.18 6.38
N ALA A 61 -1.63 5.97 6.81
CA ALA A 61 -2.09 4.71 6.22
C ALA A 61 -3.62 4.60 6.14
N LYS A 62 -4.34 5.06 7.17
CA LYS A 62 -5.80 5.09 7.24
C LYS A 62 -6.46 6.05 6.24
N LYS A 63 -5.70 7.02 5.71
CA LYS A 63 -6.20 8.06 4.80
C LYS A 63 -5.89 7.77 3.32
N ILE A 64 -5.16 6.70 3.03
CA ILE A 64 -4.70 6.38 1.66
C ILE A 64 -5.85 5.98 0.75
N LEU A 65 -6.80 5.17 1.25
CA LEU A 65 -7.91 4.64 0.46
C LEU A 65 -9.25 5.05 1.07
N GLY A 66 -10.10 5.66 0.23
CA GLY A 66 -11.51 5.91 0.53
C GLY A 66 -12.39 4.72 0.16
N LYS A 67 -13.62 4.69 0.72
CA LYS A 67 -14.61 3.61 0.44
C LYS A 67 -14.99 3.49 -1.04
N ASN A 68 -14.92 4.59 -1.79
CA ASN A 68 -15.19 4.64 -3.23
C ASN A 68 -14.04 4.13 -4.10
N MET A 69 -12.83 3.98 -3.54
CA MET A 69 -11.63 3.55 -4.25
C MET A 69 -11.44 2.03 -4.24
N VAL A 70 -12.23 1.31 -3.45
CA VAL A 70 -12.17 -0.15 -3.30
C VAL A 70 -13.52 -0.78 -3.66
N LEU A 71 -13.55 -2.07 -4.00
CA LEU A 71 -14.78 -2.82 -4.25
C LEU A 71 -15.65 -2.95 -2.98
N ASN A 72 -16.94 -3.25 -3.18
CA ASN A 72 -17.86 -3.48 -2.06
C ASN A 72 -17.37 -4.68 -1.22
N GLY A 73 -17.51 -4.60 0.11
CA GLY A 73 -17.04 -5.64 1.04
C GLY A 73 -15.58 -5.51 1.47
N VAL A 74 -14.72 -4.87 0.65
CA VAL A 74 -13.30 -4.66 0.99
C VAL A 74 -13.10 -3.82 2.27
N PRO A 75 -13.85 -2.72 2.51
CA PRO A 75 -13.69 -1.94 3.74
C PRO A 75 -13.98 -2.69 5.05
N GLN A 76 -14.68 -3.83 5.00
CA GLN A 76 -14.97 -4.66 6.17
C GLN A 76 -13.90 -5.73 6.41
N MET A 77 -12.98 -5.90 5.47
CA MET A 77 -11.90 -6.90 5.53
C MET A 77 -10.56 -6.32 6.02
N ILE A 78 -10.43 -4.98 6.06
CA ILE A 78 -9.20 -4.23 6.36
C ILE A 78 -9.48 -3.30 7.54
#